data_AF-A0AAU9Q9U7-F1
#
_entry.id   AF-A0AAU9Q9U7-F1
#
_cell.length_a   1.000
_cell.length_b   1.000
_cell.length_c   1.000
_cell.angle_alpha   90.00
_cell.angle_beta   90.00
_cell.angle_gamma   90.00
#
_symmetry.space_group_name_H-M   'P 1'
#
loop_
_entity.id
_entity.type
_entity.pdbx_description
1 polymer ?
#
loop_
_entity_poly.entity_id
_entity_poly.type
_entity_poly.pdbx_seq_one_letter_code
_entity_poly.pdbx_strand_id
1 'polypeptide(L)'
;MIGGMKLVLSILEAMDKYGIWAVLTGVVILIGYLKLQNTMVQYNSKANQQIELIKSKLTLIGSSYSSQLEHIVNYYETLYKHYSLCQDVVNKDATELPSGEVISSKREYLDKIDNLVLTWHQITPRARLILPSEAITHHKQLVVLFNRFNNLVKSETPKHHETLESIFADIHFQKTQIENIFREYLHTDKII
;
A
#
# COMPACT_ATOMS: atom_id res chain seq x y z
N MET A 1 -1.12 8.03 -85.11
CA MET A 1 -1.48 7.86 -83.68
C MET A 1 -2.67 6.89 -83.50
N ILE A 2 -2.69 5.74 -84.21
CA ILE A 2 -3.85 4.80 -84.24
C ILE A 2 -3.45 3.35 -83.89
N GLY A 3 -2.15 2.98 -84.01
CA GLY A 3 -1.67 1.62 -83.73
C GLY A 3 -1.59 1.25 -82.24
N GLY A 4 -1.21 2.18 -81.37
CA GLY A 4 -1.10 1.93 -79.92
C GLY A 4 -2.46 1.66 -79.25
N MET A 5 -3.51 2.35 -79.70
CA MET A 5 -4.86 2.18 -79.14
C MET A 5 -5.47 0.81 -79.49
N LYS A 6 -5.19 0.27 -80.69
CA LYS A 6 -5.63 -1.07 -81.09
C LYS A 6 -4.90 -2.19 -80.34
N LEU A 7 -3.61 -2.01 -80.05
CA LEU A 7 -2.83 -2.96 -79.25
C LEU A 7 -3.33 -3.01 -77.80
N VAL A 8 -3.67 -1.87 -77.22
CA VAL A 8 -4.24 -1.81 -75.86
C VAL A 8 -5.62 -2.46 -75.82
N LEU A 9 -6.47 -2.22 -76.82
CA LEU A 9 -7.79 -2.86 -76.94
C LEU A 9 -7.70 -4.39 -77.09
N SER A 10 -6.79 -4.90 -77.93
CA SER A 10 -6.64 -6.35 -78.11
C SER A 10 -6.07 -7.06 -76.87
N ILE A 11 -5.18 -6.38 -76.13
CA ILE A 11 -4.71 -6.88 -74.83
C ILE A 11 -5.84 -6.88 -73.81
N LEU A 12 -6.70 -5.85 -73.80
CA LEU A 12 -7.86 -5.77 -72.91
C LEU A 12 -8.86 -6.90 -73.18
N GLU A 13 -9.18 -7.16 -74.44
CA GLU A 13 -10.08 -8.25 -74.87
C GLU A 13 -9.48 -9.62 -74.55
N ALA A 14 -8.17 -9.81 -74.71
CA ALA A 14 -7.50 -11.04 -74.31
C ALA A 14 -7.52 -11.23 -72.78
N MET A 15 -7.34 -10.17 -72.00
CA MET A 15 -7.41 -10.23 -70.54
C MET A 15 -8.82 -10.58 -70.03
N ASP A 16 -9.86 -10.13 -70.73
CA ASP A 16 -11.25 -10.49 -70.42
C ASP A 16 -11.56 -11.94 -70.82
N LYS A 17 -11.15 -12.35 -72.04
CA LYS A 17 -11.36 -13.71 -72.57
C LYS A 17 -10.67 -14.81 -71.75
N TYR A 18 -9.49 -14.54 -71.20
CA TYR A 18 -8.75 -15.48 -70.36
C TYR A 18 -9.04 -15.33 -68.85
N GLY A 19 -10.01 -14.48 -68.46
CA GLY A 19 -10.41 -14.30 -67.06
C GLY A 19 -9.31 -13.73 -66.17
N ILE A 20 -8.28 -13.10 -66.75
CA ILE A 20 -7.10 -12.59 -66.04
C ILE A 20 -7.50 -11.50 -65.04
N TRP A 21 -8.55 -10.73 -65.36
CA TRP A 21 -9.14 -9.76 -64.44
C TRP A 21 -9.72 -10.40 -63.17
N ALA A 22 -10.34 -11.59 -63.27
CA ALA A 22 -10.88 -12.30 -62.11
C ALA A 22 -9.75 -12.81 -61.20
N VAL A 23 -8.64 -13.27 -61.78
CA VAL A 23 -7.46 -13.70 -61.02
C VAL A 23 -6.79 -12.51 -60.32
N LEU A 24 -6.58 -11.39 -61.02
CA LEU A 24 -5.97 -10.20 -60.43
C LEU A 24 -6.83 -9.61 -59.31
N THR A 25 -8.14 -9.53 -59.50
CA THR A 25 -9.07 -9.05 -58.45
C THR A 25 -9.09 -9.99 -57.25
N GLY A 26 -9.12 -11.31 -57.47
CA GLY A 26 -9.02 -12.31 -56.40
C GLY A 26 -7.73 -12.21 -55.60
N VAL A 27 -6.58 -12.01 -56.26
CA VAL A 27 -5.28 -11.85 -55.59
C VAL A 27 -5.24 -10.55 -54.77
N VAL A 28 -5.78 -9.43 -55.29
CA VAL A 28 -5.85 -8.17 -54.54
C VAL A 28 -6.73 -8.30 -53.29
N ILE A 29 -7.88 -8.97 -53.42
CA ILE A 29 -8.79 -9.22 -52.28
C ILE A 29 -8.11 -10.12 -51.24
N LEU A 30 -7.41 -11.18 -51.67
CA LEU A 30 -6.70 -12.10 -50.78
C LEU A 30 -5.56 -11.39 -50.02
N ILE A 31 -4.75 -10.57 -50.71
CA ILE A 31 -3.68 -9.79 -50.07
C ILE A 31 -4.28 -8.79 -49.08
N GLY A 32 -5.39 -8.14 -49.43
CA GLY A 32 -6.13 -7.25 -48.55
C GLY A 32 -6.60 -7.98 -47.29
N TYR A 33 -7.24 -9.14 -47.44
CA TYR A 33 -7.72 -9.98 -46.34
C TYR A 33 -6.59 -10.42 -45.40
N LEU A 34 -5.48 -10.93 -45.96
CA LEU A 34 -4.32 -11.37 -45.17
C LEU A 34 -3.65 -10.22 -44.41
N LYS A 35 -3.52 -9.04 -45.02
CA LYS A 35 -2.99 -7.85 -44.33
C LYS A 35 -3.90 -7.40 -43.20
N LEU A 36 -5.22 -7.41 -43.43
CA LEU A 36 -6.21 -6.96 -42.45
C LEU A 36 -6.26 -7.93 -41.26
N GLN A 37 -6.17 -9.24 -41.51
CA GLN A 37 -6.07 -10.27 -40.49
C GLN A 37 -4.79 -10.13 -39.64
N ASN A 38 -3.63 -9.97 -40.28
CA ASN A 38 -2.37 -9.75 -39.57
C ASN A 38 -2.39 -8.47 -38.73
N THR A 39 -2.99 -7.41 -39.27
CA THR A 39 -3.13 -6.14 -38.57
C THR A 39 -4.04 -6.27 -37.35
N MET A 40 -5.18 -6.95 -37.48
CA MET A 40 -6.07 -7.25 -36.35
C MET A 40 -5.39 -8.11 -35.26
N VAL A 41 -4.62 -9.14 -35.65
CA VAL A 41 -3.87 -9.96 -34.70
C VAL A 41 -2.84 -9.13 -33.95
N GLN A 42 -2.12 -8.23 -34.64
CA GLN A 42 -1.15 -7.34 -34.00
C GLN A 42 -1.82 -6.31 -33.07
N TYR A 43 -3.00 -5.80 -33.43
CA TYR A 43 -3.74 -4.90 -32.55
C TYR A 43 -4.27 -5.63 -31.31
N ASN A 44 -4.81 -6.84 -31.46
CA ASN A 44 -5.26 -7.66 -30.34
C ASN A 44 -4.10 -8.10 -29.45
N SER A 45 -2.94 -8.47 -30.01
CA SER A 45 -1.77 -8.85 -29.22
C SER A 45 -1.23 -7.66 -28.42
N LYS A 46 -1.18 -6.46 -29.03
CA LYS A 46 -0.77 -5.23 -28.33
C LYS A 46 -1.77 -4.84 -27.24
N ALA A 47 -3.07 -4.95 -27.51
CA ALA A 47 -4.11 -4.68 -26.52
C ALA A 47 -4.03 -5.66 -25.33
N ASN A 48 -3.86 -6.96 -25.59
CA ASN A 48 -3.69 -7.97 -24.55
C ASN A 48 -2.43 -7.74 -23.72
N GLN A 49 -1.31 -7.37 -24.35
CA GLN A 49 -0.08 -7.01 -23.64
C GLN A 49 -0.29 -5.80 -22.72
N GLN A 50 -1.02 -4.77 -23.17
CA GLN A 50 -1.33 -3.62 -22.32
C GLN A 50 -2.25 -4.00 -21.16
N ILE A 51 -3.26 -4.83 -21.39
CA ILE A 51 -4.14 -5.36 -20.33
C ILE A 51 -3.33 -6.16 -19.32
N GLU A 52 -2.39 -7.00 -19.76
CA GLU A 52 -1.53 -7.78 -18.88
C GLU A 52 -0.53 -6.91 -18.09
N LEU A 53 0.01 -5.86 -18.70
CA LEU A 53 0.82 -4.85 -18.02
C LEU A 53 0.01 -4.06 -16.99
N ILE A 54 -1.24 -3.70 -17.30
CA ILE A 54 -2.14 -3.01 -16.37
C ILE A 54 -2.51 -3.94 -15.22
N LYS A 55 -2.86 -5.19 -15.52
CA LYS A 55 -3.20 -6.21 -14.51
C LYS A 55 -2.02 -6.54 -13.60
N SER A 56 -0.82 -6.69 -14.14
CA SER A 56 0.38 -6.92 -13.34
C SER A 56 0.72 -5.71 -12.47
N LYS A 57 0.63 -4.48 -13.01
CA LYS A 57 0.79 -3.25 -12.22
C LYS A 57 -0.25 -3.16 -11.10
N LEU A 58 -1.52 -3.40 -11.39
CA LEU A 58 -2.60 -3.42 -10.39
C LEU A 58 -2.37 -4.49 -9.32
N THR A 59 -1.92 -5.69 -9.71
CA THR A 59 -1.60 -6.77 -8.78
C THR A 59 -0.44 -6.39 -7.88
N LEU A 60 0.62 -5.79 -8.45
CA LEU A 60 1.81 -5.36 -7.73
C LEU A 60 1.50 -4.21 -6.77
N ILE A 61 0.68 -3.25 -7.19
CA ILE A 61 0.15 -2.17 -6.34
C ILE A 61 -0.71 -2.78 -5.23
N GLY A 62 -1.62 -3.69 -5.53
CA GLY A 62 -2.48 -4.35 -4.55
C GLY A 62 -1.71 -5.16 -3.50
N SER A 63 -0.72 -5.95 -3.92
CA SER A 63 0.13 -6.71 -2.99
C SER A 63 1.04 -5.81 -2.15
N SER A 64 1.60 -4.75 -2.75
CA SER A 64 2.42 -3.78 -2.04
C SER A 64 1.59 -3.00 -1.02
N TYR A 65 0.38 -2.59 -1.40
CA TYR A 65 -0.55 -1.88 -0.52
C TYR A 65 -1.01 -2.76 0.65
N SER A 66 -1.41 -4.01 0.38
CA SER A 66 -1.82 -4.96 1.44
C SER A 66 -0.69 -5.19 2.45
N SER A 67 0.55 -5.36 1.98
CA SER A 67 1.71 -5.49 2.86
C SER A 67 1.97 -4.20 3.64
N GLN A 68 1.91 -3.02 3.01
CA GLN A 68 2.11 -1.74 3.70
C GLN A 68 1.07 -1.49 4.79
N LEU A 69 -0.20 -1.80 4.52
CA LEU A 69 -1.30 -1.68 5.48
C LEU A 69 -1.06 -2.58 6.70
N GLU A 70 -0.63 -3.83 6.50
CA GLU A 70 -0.30 -4.76 7.58
C GLU A 70 0.78 -4.17 8.52
N HIS A 71 1.77 -3.48 7.98
CA HIS A 71 2.81 -2.85 8.79
C HIS A 71 2.33 -1.61 9.55
N ILE A 72 1.44 -0.82 8.96
CA ILE A 72 0.80 0.31 9.64
C ILE A 72 -0.06 -0.21 10.80
N VAL A 73 -0.83 -1.28 10.56
CA VAL A 73 -1.66 -1.92 11.60
C VAL A 73 -0.79 -2.46 12.72
N ASN A 74 0.28 -3.20 12.43
CA ASN A 74 1.18 -3.75 13.45
C ASN A 74 1.88 -2.64 14.26
N TYR A 75 2.29 -1.56 13.60
CA TYR A 75 2.82 -0.37 14.29
C TYR A 75 1.80 0.19 15.28
N TYR A 76 0.57 0.39 14.82
CA TYR A 76 -0.50 0.98 15.61
C TYR A 76 -0.96 0.06 16.75
N GLU A 77 -1.00 -1.26 16.53
CA GLU A 77 -1.27 -2.25 17.56
C GLU A 77 -0.22 -2.18 18.68
N THR A 78 1.07 -2.07 18.32
CA THR A 78 2.16 -1.95 19.30
C THR A 78 2.07 -0.63 20.07
N LEU A 79 1.73 0.47 19.38
CA LEU A 79 1.45 1.77 20.00
C LEU A 79 0.33 1.66 21.04
N TYR A 80 -0.79 1.04 20.67
CA TYR A 80 -1.94 0.91 21.54
C TYR A 80 -1.68 -0.01 22.73
N LYS A 81 -0.94 -1.10 22.54
CA LYS A 81 -0.50 -1.97 23.65
C LYS A 81 0.32 -1.20 24.68
N HIS A 82 1.29 -0.38 24.24
CA HIS A 82 2.08 0.44 25.16
C HIS A 82 1.21 1.49 25.85
N TYR A 83 0.38 2.18 25.08
CA TYR A 83 -0.56 3.16 25.60
C TYR A 83 -1.48 2.58 26.70
N SER A 84 -2.06 1.40 26.46
CA SER A 84 -2.94 0.73 27.44
C SER A 84 -2.20 0.40 28.73
N LEU A 85 -0.95 -0.09 28.64
CA LEU A 85 -0.15 -0.37 29.84
C LEU A 85 0.12 0.91 30.65
N CYS A 86 0.42 2.03 29.99
CA CYS A 86 0.54 3.32 30.67
C CYS A 86 -0.79 3.77 31.28
N GLN A 87 -1.90 3.58 30.56
CA GLN A 87 -3.24 3.93 31.01
C GLN A 87 -3.64 3.14 32.26
N ASP A 88 -3.34 1.84 32.29
CA ASP A 88 -3.65 0.97 33.42
C ASP A 88 -2.86 1.40 34.66
N VAL A 89 -1.57 1.74 34.52
CA VAL A 89 -0.75 2.25 35.64
C VAL A 89 -1.30 3.57 36.21
N VAL A 90 -1.84 4.44 35.37
CA VAL A 90 -2.36 5.75 35.81
C VAL A 90 -3.76 5.65 36.42
N ASN A 91 -4.64 4.85 35.81
CA ASN A 91 -6.06 4.85 36.15
C ASN A 91 -6.51 3.68 37.02
N LYS A 92 -5.66 2.65 37.19
CA LYS A 92 -5.99 1.45 37.95
C LYS A 92 -4.85 1.10 38.88
N ASP A 93 -5.11 0.96 40.16
CA ASP A 93 -4.10 0.49 41.11
C ASP A 93 -3.77 -1.00 40.90
N ALA A 94 -4.77 -1.79 40.53
CA ALA A 94 -4.65 -3.23 40.29
C ALA A 94 -5.71 -3.75 39.32
N THR A 95 -5.40 -4.88 38.67
CA THR A 95 -6.29 -5.64 37.80
C THR A 95 -6.63 -6.96 38.47
N GLU A 96 -7.91 -7.28 38.58
CA GLU A 96 -8.39 -8.60 39.01
C GLU A 96 -8.49 -9.52 37.79
N LEU A 97 -7.81 -10.67 37.85
CA LEU A 97 -7.88 -11.69 36.83
C LEU A 97 -9.16 -12.54 36.99
N PRO A 98 -9.64 -13.20 35.92
CA PRO A 98 -10.76 -14.14 36.00
C PRO A 98 -10.56 -15.28 37.01
N SER A 99 -9.31 -15.55 37.41
CA SER A 99 -8.92 -16.51 38.45
C SER A 99 -9.16 -15.99 39.88
N GLY A 100 -9.51 -14.72 40.06
CA GLY A 100 -9.61 -14.03 41.36
C GLY A 100 -8.27 -13.50 41.90
N GLU A 101 -7.19 -13.62 41.13
CA GLU A 101 -5.88 -13.06 41.50
C GLU A 101 -5.83 -11.55 41.20
N VAL A 102 -5.41 -10.75 42.18
CA VAL A 102 -5.25 -9.30 42.02
C VAL A 102 -3.79 -8.96 41.78
N ILE A 103 -3.49 -8.41 40.61
CA ILE A 103 -2.14 -8.01 40.21
C ILE A 103 -2.06 -6.49 40.17
N SER A 104 -1.07 -5.91 40.84
CA SER A 104 -0.82 -4.46 40.75
C SER A 104 -0.46 -4.05 39.32
N SER A 105 -1.13 -3.02 38.79
CA SER A 105 -0.90 -2.51 37.42
C SER A 105 0.55 -2.07 37.20
N LYS A 106 1.19 -1.53 38.25
CA LYS A 106 2.61 -1.19 38.23
C LYS A 106 3.51 -2.41 38.02
N ARG A 107 3.21 -3.51 38.71
CA ARG A 107 3.96 -4.76 38.56
C ARG A 107 3.75 -5.34 37.17
N GLU A 108 2.50 -5.40 36.71
CA GLU A 108 2.15 -5.86 35.37
C GLU A 108 2.86 -5.07 34.27
N TYR A 109 2.95 -3.74 34.42
CA TYR A 109 3.72 -2.88 33.52
C TYR A 109 5.19 -3.28 33.48
N LEU A 110 5.84 -3.43 34.64
CA LEU A 110 7.26 -3.76 34.74
C LEU A 110 7.58 -5.15 34.16
N ASP A 111 6.66 -6.11 34.31
CA ASP A 111 6.82 -7.46 33.76
C ASP A 111 6.68 -7.49 32.23
N LYS A 112 5.91 -6.56 31.64
CA LYS A 112 5.60 -6.54 30.20
C LYS A 112 6.46 -5.57 29.39
N ILE A 113 6.98 -4.51 29.99
CA ILE A 113 7.60 -3.38 29.27
C ILE A 113 8.84 -3.81 28.49
N ASP A 114 9.67 -4.70 29.01
CA ASP A 114 10.92 -5.10 28.36
C ASP A 114 10.66 -5.86 27.04
N ASN A 115 9.67 -6.77 27.04
CA ASN A 115 9.22 -7.47 25.83
C ASN A 115 8.63 -6.49 24.79
N LEU A 116 7.93 -5.47 25.26
CA LEU A 116 7.35 -4.46 24.39
C LEU A 116 8.43 -3.56 23.76
N VAL A 117 9.49 -3.24 24.51
CA VAL A 117 10.67 -2.51 24.00
C VAL A 117 11.38 -3.32 22.90
N LEU A 118 11.54 -4.63 23.08
CA LEU A 118 12.08 -5.50 22.03
C LEU A 118 11.21 -5.48 20.76
N THR A 119 9.88 -5.50 20.93
CA THR A 119 8.93 -5.38 19.81
C THR A 119 9.10 -4.05 19.08
N TRP A 120 9.23 -2.94 19.83
CA TRP A 120 9.51 -1.62 19.25
C TRP A 120 10.80 -1.62 18.43
N HIS A 121 11.88 -2.23 18.92
CA HIS A 121 13.14 -2.31 18.17
C HIS A 121 13.02 -3.05 16.84
N GLN A 122 12.18 -4.09 16.78
CA GLN A 122 11.94 -4.85 15.55
C GLN A 122 11.11 -4.06 14.53
N ILE A 123 10.09 -3.34 14.97
CA ILE A 123 9.16 -2.66 14.05
C ILE A 123 9.60 -1.25 13.65
N THR A 124 10.34 -0.54 14.52
CA THR A 124 10.69 0.89 14.31
C THR A 124 11.45 1.17 13.01
N PRO A 125 12.47 0.37 12.60
CA PRO A 125 13.18 0.62 11.34
C PRO A 125 12.23 0.60 10.14
N ARG A 126 11.29 -0.34 10.13
CA ARG A 126 10.30 -0.50 9.07
C ARG A 126 9.23 0.58 9.14
N ALA A 127 8.75 0.92 10.33
CA ALA A 127 7.78 2.00 10.52
C ALA A 127 8.31 3.34 9.97
N ARG A 128 9.60 3.65 10.14
CA ARG A 128 10.22 4.86 9.58
C ARG A 128 10.18 4.95 8.04
N LEU A 129 10.03 3.83 7.35
CA LEU A 129 9.97 3.79 5.89
C LEU A 129 8.55 3.88 5.34
N ILE A 130 7.56 3.45 6.13
CA ILE A 130 6.18 3.27 5.67
C ILE A 130 5.27 4.39 6.19
N LEU A 131 5.58 4.94 7.36
CA LEU A 131 4.75 5.98 7.97
C LEU A 131 4.95 7.34 7.29
N PRO A 132 3.89 8.16 7.18
CA PRO A 132 4.01 9.57 6.81
C PRO A 132 5.04 10.30 7.68
N SER A 133 5.78 11.23 7.08
CA SER A 133 6.83 12.02 7.75
C SER A 133 6.32 12.76 9.00
N GLU A 134 5.09 13.25 8.95
CA GLU A 134 4.41 13.90 10.06
C GLU A 134 4.17 12.92 11.22
N ALA A 135 3.67 11.71 10.95
CA ALA A 135 3.48 10.67 11.96
C ALA A 135 4.80 10.25 12.62
N ILE A 136 5.90 10.21 11.86
CA ILE A 136 7.24 9.92 12.40
C ILE A 136 7.69 10.98 13.42
N THR A 137 7.32 12.24 13.22
CA THR A 137 7.66 13.33 14.14
C THR A 137 6.96 13.13 15.49
N HIS A 138 5.66 12.84 15.46
CA HIS A 138 4.89 12.51 16.66
C HIS A 138 5.41 11.23 17.34
N HIS A 139 5.74 10.18 16.56
CA HIS A 139 6.33 8.96 17.10
C HIS A 139 7.62 9.22 17.90
N LYS A 140 8.52 10.08 17.40
CA LYS A 140 9.75 10.44 18.13
C LYS A 140 9.44 11.10 19.47
N GLN A 141 8.49 12.02 19.51
CA GLN A 141 8.04 12.66 20.76
C GLN A 141 7.44 11.62 21.71
N LEU A 142 6.65 10.70 21.17
CA LEU A 142 6.00 9.64 21.92
C LEU A 142 7.01 8.65 22.54
N VAL A 143 8.10 8.32 21.83
CA VAL A 143 9.22 7.53 22.40
C VAL A 143 9.88 8.24 23.58
N VAL A 144 10.10 9.56 23.48
CA VAL A 144 10.65 10.34 24.60
C VAL A 144 9.71 10.30 25.80
N LEU A 145 8.41 10.51 25.59
CA LEU A 145 7.40 10.47 26.64
C LEU A 145 7.30 9.08 27.29
N PHE A 146 7.33 8.00 26.51
CA PHE A 146 7.36 6.64 27.05
C PHE A 146 8.59 6.37 27.91
N ASN A 147 9.76 6.82 27.49
CA ASN A 147 10.97 6.68 28.31
C ASN A 147 10.87 7.46 29.62
N ARG A 148 10.30 8.68 29.58
CA ARG A 148 10.05 9.48 30.79
C ARG A 148 9.05 8.78 31.72
N PHE A 149 7.96 8.26 31.16
CA PHE A 149 6.95 7.50 31.89
C PHE A 149 7.58 6.28 32.57
N ASN A 150 8.32 5.46 31.82
CA ASN A 150 9.02 4.28 32.31
C ASN A 150 10.00 4.61 33.44
N ASN A 151 10.78 5.70 33.29
CA ASN A 151 11.70 6.16 34.33
C ASN A 151 10.96 6.56 35.61
N LEU A 152 9.81 7.23 35.49
CA LEU A 152 9.00 7.64 36.63
C LEU A 152 8.38 6.43 37.34
N VAL A 153 7.85 5.45 36.59
CA VAL A 153 7.32 4.19 37.14
C VAL A 153 8.40 3.41 37.88
N LYS A 154 9.61 3.31 37.30
CA LYS A 154 10.75 2.62 37.90
C LYS A 154 11.37 3.37 39.10
N SER A 155 11.15 4.67 39.22
CA SER A 155 11.70 5.46 40.32
C SER A 155 10.96 5.20 41.64
N GLU A 156 11.70 4.94 42.73
CA GLU A 156 11.15 4.77 44.08
C GLU A 156 11.02 6.11 44.83
N THR A 157 11.65 7.17 44.32
CA THR A 157 11.68 8.51 44.94
C THR A 157 11.10 9.55 43.97
N PRO A 158 10.11 10.35 44.37
CA PRO A 158 9.59 11.43 43.52
C PRO A 158 10.62 12.56 43.46
N LYS A 159 11.53 12.51 42.48
CA LYS A 159 12.55 13.56 42.30
C LYS A 159 12.04 14.76 41.50
N HIS A 160 10.88 14.69 40.87
CA HIS A 160 10.37 15.71 39.95
C HIS A 160 8.92 16.09 40.24
N HIS A 161 8.56 17.34 39.93
CA HIS A 161 7.20 17.90 40.00
C HIS A 161 6.25 17.27 38.95
N GLU A 162 6.74 16.35 38.13
CA GLU A 162 5.97 15.65 37.10
C GLU A 162 5.26 14.42 37.66
N THR A 163 3.97 14.34 37.38
CA THR A 163 3.12 13.20 37.72
C THR A 163 2.98 12.25 36.52
N LEU A 164 2.71 10.97 36.79
CA LEU A 164 2.42 9.97 35.75
C LEU A 164 1.22 10.40 34.89
N GLU A 165 0.23 11.04 35.51
CA GLU A 165 -0.96 11.60 34.86
C GLU A 165 -0.60 12.67 33.83
N SER A 166 0.29 13.60 34.18
CA SER A 166 0.73 14.68 33.28
C SER A 166 1.44 14.11 32.04
N ILE A 167 2.40 13.19 32.26
CA ILE A 167 3.11 12.53 31.15
C ILE A 167 2.13 11.71 30.30
N PHE A 168 1.15 11.04 30.92
CA PHE A 168 0.15 10.27 30.21
C PHE A 168 -0.79 11.13 29.36
N ALA A 169 -1.15 12.33 29.83
CA ALA A 169 -1.90 13.30 29.03
C ALA A 169 -1.13 13.69 27.75
N ASP A 170 0.18 13.94 27.87
CA ASP A 170 1.04 14.21 26.72
C ASP A 170 1.13 13.00 25.77
N ILE A 171 1.26 11.78 26.31
CA ILE A 171 1.25 10.54 25.51
C ILE A 171 -0.07 10.42 24.74
N HIS A 172 -1.20 10.65 25.42
CA HIS A 172 -2.53 10.61 24.81
C HIS A 172 -2.66 11.62 23.69
N PHE A 173 -2.20 12.85 23.89
CA PHE A 173 -2.20 13.89 22.86
C PHE A 173 -1.42 13.43 21.62
N GLN A 174 -0.18 12.95 21.79
CA GLN A 174 0.66 12.51 20.67
C GLN A 174 0.08 11.30 19.94
N LYS A 175 -0.49 10.36 20.67
CA LYS A 175 -1.21 9.20 20.10
C LYS A 175 -2.38 9.66 19.23
N THR A 176 -3.17 10.63 19.70
CA THR A 176 -4.31 11.17 18.95
C THR A 176 -3.88 11.90 17.67
N GLN A 177 -2.74 12.62 17.69
CA GLN A 177 -2.20 13.22 16.47
C GLN A 177 -1.83 12.15 15.43
N ILE A 178 -1.17 11.08 15.84
CA ILE A 178 -0.83 9.95 14.95
C ILE A 178 -2.10 9.31 14.36
N GLU A 179 -3.16 9.14 15.16
CA GLU A 179 -4.44 8.61 14.69
C GLU A 179 -5.09 9.48 13.62
N ASN A 180 -5.09 10.80 13.82
CA ASN A 180 -5.68 11.72 12.87
C ASN A 180 -4.91 11.68 11.54
N ILE A 181 -3.58 11.69 11.59
CA ILE A 181 -2.72 11.57 10.40
C ILE A 181 -2.99 10.25 9.68
N PHE A 182 -3.08 9.13 10.39
CA PHE A 182 -3.39 7.84 9.76
C PHE A 182 -4.79 7.81 9.17
N ARG A 183 -5.78 8.41 9.85
CA ARG A 183 -7.14 8.50 9.31
C ARG A 183 -7.13 9.29 8.01
N GLU A 184 -6.50 10.46 7.97
CA GLU A 184 -6.41 11.28 6.75
C GLU A 184 -5.65 10.56 5.63
N TYR A 185 -4.49 9.97 5.95
CA TYR A 185 -3.67 9.23 5.00
C TYR A 185 -4.43 8.05 4.38
N LEU A 186 -5.06 7.21 5.22
CA LEU A 186 -5.82 6.04 4.77
C LEU A 186 -7.14 6.39 4.06
N HIS A 187 -7.73 7.56 4.36
CA HIS A 187 -8.91 8.05 3.63
C HIS A 187 -8.56 8.65 2.27
N THR A 188 -7.44 9.36 2.16
CA THR A 188 -7.00 10.02 0.92
C THR A 188 -6.59 8.99 -0.13
N ASP A 189 -5.95 7.89 0.28
CA ASP A 189 -5.51 6.82 -0.63
C ASP A 189 -6.64 5.89 -1.11
N LYS A 190 -7.83 5.93 -0.51
CA LYS A 190 -9.01 5.16 -0.97
C LYS A 190 -9.76 5.80 -2.14
N ILE A 191 -9.45 7.05 -2.49
CA ILE A 191 -10.17 7.84 -3.51
C ILE A 191 -9.51 7.75 -4.91
N ILE A 192 -8.40 7.02 -5.05
CA ILE A 192 -7.69 6.82 -6.33
C ILE A 192 -8.04 5.48 -6.97
#